data_AF-A0A2W6SM17-F1
#
_entry.id   AF-A0A2W6SM17-F1
#
_cell.length_a   1.000
_cell.length_b   1.000
_cell.length_c   1.000
_cell.angle_alpha   90.00
_cell.angle_beta   90.00
_cell.angle_gamma   90.00
#
_symmetry.space_group_name_H-M   'P 1'
#
loop_
_entity.id
_entity.type
_entity.pdbx_description
1 polymer ?
#
loop_
_entity_poly.entity_id
_entity_poly.type
_entity_poly.pdbx_seq_one_letter_code
_entity_poly.pdbx_strand_id
1 'polypeptide(L)' 'KLNGLEPQAYIADVIARIAGDWPATRWDELMPWNWRPDQQPIAEAA' A
#
# COMPACT_ATOMS: atom_id res chain seq x y z
N LYS A 1 11.81 -9.12 -11.32
CA LYS A 1 10.36 -9.43 -11.28
C LYS A 1 9.87 -9.09 -9.88
N LEU A 2 8.77 -8.35 -9.74
CA LEU A 2 8.27 -7.80 -8.48
C LEU A 2 7.58 -8.90 -7.66
N ASN A 3 8.31 -9.94 -7.24
CA ASN A 3 7.85 -11.06 -6.40
C ASN A 3 6.52 -11.77 -6.77
N GLY A 4 6.04 -11.67 -8.01
CA GLY A 4 4.71 -12.19 -8.39
C GLY A 4 3.55 -11.32 -7.90
N LEU A 5 3.85 -10.11 -7.41
CA LEU A 5 2.89 -9.08 -7.07
C LEU A 5 2.50 -8.33 -8.34
N GLU A 6 1.22 -8.02 -8.44
CA GLU A 6 0.68 -7.16 -9.49
C GLU A 6 1.23 -5.74 -9.31
N PRO A 7 2.12 -5.25 -10.20
CA PRO A 7 2.80 -3.97 -10.02
C PRO A 7 1.82 -2.79 -9.95
N GLN A 8 0.72 -2.89 -10.70
CA GLN A 8 -0.30 -1.85 -10.75
C GLN A 8 -1.01 -1.70 -9.40
N ALA A 9 -1.35 -2.82 -8.75
CA ALA A 9 -2.02 -2.83 -7.45
C ALA A 9 -1.10 -2.31 -6.34
N TYR A 10 0.17 -2.73 -6.36
CA TYR A 10 1.20 -2.26 -5.42
C TYR A 10 1.34 -0.73 -5.46
N ILE A 11 1.50 -0.16 -6.66
CA ILE A 11 1.70 1.29 -6.80
C ILE A 11 0.45 2.05 -6.35
N ALA A 12 -0.74 1.61 -6.74
CA ALA A 12 -1.99 2.26 -6.35
C ALA A 12 -2.16 2.30 -4.81
N ASP A 13 -1.91 1.17 -4.15
CA ASP A 13 -2.03 1.05 -2.70
C ASP A 13 -0.97 1.88 -1.95
N VAL A 14 0.29 1.87 -2.43
CA VAL A 14 1.36 2.69 -1.87
C VAL A 14 1.05 4.18 -1.98
N ILE A 15 0.55 4.64 -3.15
CA ILE A 15 0.15 6.04 -3.33
C ILE A 15 -0.99 6.41 -2.38
N ALA A 16 -2.01 5.55 -2.26
CA ALA A 16 -3.14 5.78 -1.37
C ALA A 16 -2.71 5.90 0.10
N ARG A 17 -1.81 5.03 0.57
CA ARG A 17 -1.26 5.10 1.93
C ARG A 17 -0.44 6.36 2.15
N ILE A 18 0.43 6.74 1.22
CA ILE A 18 1.21 7.98 1.32
C ILE A 18 0.30 9.21 1.37
N ALA A 19 -0.78 9.22 0.58
CA ALA A 19 -1.78 10.28 0.61
C ALA A 19 -2.58 10.31 1.93
N GLY A 20 -2.73 9.16 2.60
CA GLY A 20 -3.42 9.01 3.88
C GLY A 20 -2.53 9.19 5.12
N ASP A 21 -1.51 10.04 5.03
CA ASP A 21 -0.57 10.36 6.14
C ASP A 21 0.17 9.13 6.71
N TRP A 22 0.59 8.20 5.84
CA TRP A 22 1.38 7.04 6.27
C TRP A 22 2.65 7.47 7.03
N PRO A 23 2.89 6.96 8.25
CA PRO A 23 4.03 7.37 9.04
C PRO A 23 5.35 6.92 8.40
N ALA A 24 6.30 7.85 8.30
CA ALA A 24 7.60 7.57 7.70
C ALA A 24 8.40 6.49 8.46
N THR A 25 8.11 6.25 9.73
CA THR A 25 8.73 5.15 10.49
C THR A 25 8.31 3.76 10.02
N ARG A 26 7.28 3.65 9.15
CA ARG A 26 6.74 2.40 8.61
C ARG A 26 6.94 2.28 7.09
N TRP A 27 7.90 3.01 6.50
CA TRP A 27 8.22 2.90 5.07
C TRP A 27 8.61 1.47 4.65
N ASP A 28 9.25 0.72 5.54
CA ASP A 28 9.67 -0.66 5.30
C ASP A 28 8.49 -1.62 5.03
N GLU A 29 7.29 -1.28 5.50
CA GLU A 29 6.06 -2.04 5.24
C GLU A 29 5.50 -1.81 3.84
N LEU A 30 5.83 -0.67 3.23
CA LEU A 30 5.46 -0.33 1.86
C LEU A 30 6.42 -0.93 0.84
N MET A 31 7.51 -1.57 1.25
CA MET A 31 8.44 -2.19 0.32
C MET A 31 7.81 -3.40 -0.38
N PRO A 32 8.14 -3.70 -1.65
CA PRO A 32 7.47 -4.73 -2.44
C PRO A 32 7.74 -6.17 -1.94
N TRP A 33 8.56 -6.37 -0.91
CA TRP A 33 8.73 -7.66 -0.23
C TRP A 33 7.90 -7.77 1.06
N ASN A 34 7.52 -6.64 1.66
CA ASN A 34 6.70 -6.58 2.87
C ASN A 34 5.27 -6.12 2.61
N TRP A 35 5.01 -5.58 1.42
CA TRP A 35 3.72 -5.08 1.02
C TRP A 35 2.66 -6.17 1.11
N ARG A 36 1.64 -5.89 1.91
CA ARG A 36 0.44 -6.70 2.02
C ARG A 36 -0.72 -5.79 1.65
N PRO A 37 -1.52 -6.15 0.64
CA PRO A 37 -2.71 -5.36 0.32
C PRO A 37 -3.57 -5.31 1.58
N ASP A 38 -3.71 -4.13 2.15
CA ASP A 38 -4.63 -3.95 3.27
C ASP A 38 -6.01 -4.12 2.67
N GLN A 39 -6.73 -5.16 3.10
CA GLN A 39 -8.15 -5.28 2.81
C GLN A 39 -8.97 -4.27 3.63
N GLN A 40 -8.39 -3.13 4.02
CA GLN A 40 -9.15 -2.09 4.67
C GLN A 40 -10.25 -1.70 3.67
N PRO A 41 -11.53 -1.96 4.01
CA PRO A 41 -12.62 -1.45 3.21
C PRO A 41 -12.37 0.05 3.21
N ILE A 42 -12.24 0.62 2.01
CA ILE A 42 -12.31 2.07 1.83
C ILE A 42 -13.59 2.43 2.55
N ALA A 43 -13.47 2.99 3.76
CA ALA A 43 -14.62 3.36 4.54
C ALA A 43 -15.33 4.38 3.67
N GLU A 44 -16.47 3.94 3.15
CA GLU A 44 -17.44 4.70 2.39
C GLU A 44 -17.79 5.91 3.27
N ALA A 45 -17.08 7.01 3.07
CA ALA A 45 -17.36 8.27 3.72
C ALA A 45 -18.62 8.82 3.04
N ALA A 46 -19.76 8.49 3.66
CA ALA A 46 -21.09 9.05 3.39
C ALA A 46 -21.16 10.54 3.74
#